data_AF-A0A924XEQ4-F1
#
_entry.id   AF-A0A924XEQ4-F1
#
_cell.length_a   1.000
_cell.length_b   1.000
_cell.length_c   1.000
_cell.angle_alpha   90.00
_cell.angle_beta   90.00
_cell.angle_gamma   90.00
#
_symmetry.space_group_name_H-M   'P 1'
#
loop_
_entity.id
_entity.type
_entity.pdbx_description
1 polymer ?
#
loop_
_entity_poly.entity_id
_entity_poly.type
_entity_poly.pdbx_seq_one_letter_code
_entity_poly.pdbx_strand_id
1 'polypeptide(L)'
;GYDKSATLVVYDTTQGPELDLLAGRIDAMVGNEVSYFVGFFKRPDAKDYEFVGPQLTGGVLGEGAGIAVRKEDTALRDRFNKAIDAIVADGSYERISKKYFPFKVML
;
A
#
# COMPACT_ATOMS: atom_id res chain seq x y z
N GLY A 1 8.05 18.99 -15.71
CA GLY A 1 6.77 19.10 -14.99
C GLY A 1 5.77 18.29 -15.77
N TYR A 2 5.05 17.38 -15.12
CA TYR A 2 4.01 16.61 -15.79
C TYR A 2 2.82 17.54 -16.06
N ASP A 3 2.38 17.64 -17.32
CA ASP A 3 1.16 18.36 -17.66
C ASP A 3 -0.04 17.72 -16.94
N LYS A 4 -0.93 18.54 -16.39
CA LYS A 4 -2.16 18.09 -15.70
C LYS A 4 -3.21 17.65 -16.73
N SER A 5 -2.90 16.61 -17.50
CA SER A 5 -3.74 16.07 -18.58
C SER A 5 -4.43 14.75 -18.21
N ALA A 6 -4.12 14.17 -17.06
CA ALA A 6 -4.74 12.92 -16.61
C ALA A 6 -6.22 13.11 -16.26
N THR A 7 -7.07 12.20 -16.75
CA THR A 7 -8.48 12.12 -16.36
C THR A 7 -8.62 11.16 -15.18
N LEU A 8 -9.15 11.64 -14.05
CA LEU A 8 -9.36 10.80 -12.87
C LEU A 8 -10.64 9.97 -13.03
N VAL A 9 -10.52 8.66 -12.89
CA VAL A 9 -11.66 7.74 -12.77
C VAL A 9 -11.65 7.20 -11.34
N VAL A 10 -12.80 7.31 -10.66
CA VAL A 10 -12.95 6.89 -9.27
C VAL A 10 -13.83 5.64 -9.22
N TYR A 11 -13.42 4.67 -8.42
CA TYR A 11 -14.10 3.39 -8.24
C TYR A 11 -14.42 3.16 -6.76
N ASP A 12 -15.51 2.45 -6.50
CA ASP A 12 -15.95 2.13 -5.13
C ASP A 12 -15.11 1.02 -4.47
N THR A 13 -14.44 0.19 -5.27
CA THR A 13 -13.65 -0.96 -4.82
C THR A 13 -12.34 -1.06 -5.58
N THR A 14 -11.38 -1.82 -5.04
CA THR A 14 -10.09 -2.07 -5.70
C THR A 14 -10.23 -2.96 -6.93
N GLN A 15 -11.27 -3.78 -7.04
CA GLN A 15 -11.45 -4.70 -8.17
C GLN A 15 -11.88 -3.97 -9.46
N GLY A 16 -12.63 -2.86 -9.33
CA GLY A 16 -13.05 -2.03 -10.47
C GLY A 16 -11.90 -1.55 -11.36
N PRO A 17 -10.91 -0.81 -10.81
CA PRO A 17 -9.79 -0.33 -11.61
C PRO A 17 -8.93 -1.47 -12.16
N GLU A 18 -8.78 -2.59 -11.43
CA GLU A 18 -8.04 -3.77 -11.93
C GLU A 18 -8.68 -4.34 -13.20
N LEU A 19 -10.01 -4.49 -13.21
CA LEU A 19 -10.74 -5.00 -14.37
C LEU A 19 -10.70 -4.01 -15.55
N ASP A 20 -10.80 -2.71 -15.28
CA ASP A 20 -10.73 -1.69 -16.32
C ASP A 20 -9.33 -1.55 -16.90
N LEU A 21 -8.27 -1.77 -16.10
CA LEU A 21 -6.90 -1.83 -16.58
C LEU A 21 -6.69 -3.03 -17.50
N LEU A 22 -7.18 -4.21 -17.12
CA LEU A 22 -7.15 -5.43 -17.94
C LEU A 22 -7.96 -5.28 -19.24
N ALA A 23 -9.07 -4.55 -19.18
CA ALA A 23 -9.90 -4.27 -20.35
C ALA A 23 -9.37 -3.12 -21.23
N GLY A 24 -8.29 -2.44 -20.84
CA GLY A 24 -7.71 -1.31 -21.56
C GLY A 24 -8.58 -0.04 -21.52
N ARG A 25 -9.45 0.11 -20.52
CA ARG A 25 -10.28 1.32 -20.32
C ARG A 25 -9.56 2.41 -19.54
N ILE A 26 -8.54 2.04 -18.77
CA ILE A 26 -7.64 2.97 -18.08
C ILE A 26 -6.19 2.57 -18.37
N ASP A 27 -5.29 3.55 -18.35
CA ASP A 27 -3.88 3.33 -18.64
C ASP A 27 -3.05 2.99 -17.39
N ALA A 28 -3.51 3.41 -16.21
CA ALA A 28 -2.77 3.25 -14.96
C ALA A 28 -3.70 3.24 -13.74
N MET A 29 -3.24 2.59 -12.68
CA MET A 29 -3.84 2.63 -11.36
C MET A 29 -2.90 3.32 -10.37
N VAL A 30 -3.47 4.08 -9.43
CA VAL A 30 -2.74 4.68 -8.31
C VAL A 30 -3.29 4.10 -7.01
N GLY A 31 -2.42 3.77 -6.06
CA GLY A 31 -2.83 3.17 -4.79
C GLY A 31 -1.67 2.54 -4.02
N ASN A 32 -2.01 1.81 -2.97
CA ASN A 32 -1.03 1.22 -2.07
C ASN A 32 -0.35 0.00 -2.71
N GLU A 33 0.99 0.01 -2.72
CA GLU A 33 1.83 -1.03 -3.31
C GLU A 33 1.58 -2.42 -2.71
N VAL A 34 1.44 -2.53 -1.39
CA VAL A 34 1.15 -3.80 -0.70
C VAL A 34 -0.21 -4.35 -1.13
N SER A 35 -1.23 -3.49 -1.17
CA SER A 35 -2.58 -3.88 -1.57
C SER A 35 -2.61 -4.40 -3.01
N TYR A 36 -1.99 -3.69 -3.96
CA TYR A 36 -1.95 -4.14 -5.36
C TYR A 36 -1.03 -5.35 -5.56
N PHE A 37 0.06 -5.46 -4.81
CA PHE A 37 0.90 -6.65 -4.89
C PHE A 37 0.13 -7.91 -4.48
N VAL A 38 -0.64 -7.84 -3.39
CA VAL A 38 -1.42 -8.98 -2.89
C VAL A 38 -2.65 -9.25 -3.75
N GLY A 39 -3.39 -8.21 -4.15
CA GLY A 39 -4.67 -8.34 -4.84
C GLY A 39 -4.57 -8.50 -6.36
N PHE A 40 -3.59 -7.85 -7.00
CA PHE A 40 -3.48 -7.77 -8.44
C PHE A 40 -2.26 -8.54 -8.98
N PHE A 41 -1.04 -8.13 -8.62
CA PHE A 41 0.20 -8.62 -9.25
C PHE A 41 0.50 -10.11 -8.99
N LYS A 42 -0.18 -10.76 -8.05
CA LYS A 42 -0.10 -12.22 -7.87
C LYS A 42 -0.97 -13.02 -8.84
N ARG A 43 -1.86 -12.36 -9.58
CA ARG A 43 -2.77 -13.03 -10.51
C ARG A 43 -2.09 -13.31 -11.86
N PRO A 44 -2.44 -14.40 -12.57
CA PRO A 44 -1.84 -14.72 -13.86
C PRO A 44 -2.08 -13.67 -14.96
N ASP A 45 -3.20 -12.96 -14.90
CA ASP A 45 -3.60 -11.93 -15.86
C ASP A 45 -2.88 -10.59 -15.65
N ALA A 46 -2.19 -10.41 -14.52
CA ALA A 46 -1.37 -9.23 -14.23
C ALA A 46 0.08 -9.35 -14.73
N LYS A 47 0.45 -10.45 -15.39
CA LYS A 47 1.85 -10.77 -15.77
C LYS A 47 2.52 -9.74 -16.70
N ASP A 48 1.72 -9.01 -17.48
CA ASP A 48 2.19 -8.05 -18.48
C ASP A 48 2.14 -6.60 -17.94
N TYR A 49 1.93 -6.44 -16.63
CA TYR A 49 1.87 -5.15 -15.94
C TYR A 49 3.02 -5.03 -14.95
N GLU A 50 3.39 -3.79 -14.62
CA GLU A 50 4.45 -3.48 -13.67
C GLU A 50 4.11 -2.22 -12.85
N PHE A 51 4.85 -2.00 -11.76
CA PHE A 51 4.86 -0.73 -11.08
C PHE A 51 5.68 0.29 -11.87
N VAL A 52 5.12 1.48 -12.10
CA VAL A 52 5.78 2.56 -12.84
C VAL A 52 5.86 3.84 -12.00
N GLY A 53 6.90 4.63 -12.26
CA GLY A 53 7.09 5.92 -11.61
C GLY A 53 7.69 5.83 -10.19
N PRO A 54 7.87 6.98 -9.53
CA PRO A 54 8.42 7.04 -8.18
C PRO A 54 7.38 6.58 -7.15
N GLN A 55 7.87 6.09 -6.01
CA GLN A 55 7.01 5.89 -4.84
C GLN A 55 6.51 7.25 -4.33
N LEU A 56 5.19 7.37 -4.19
CA LEU A 56 4.56 8.59 -3.68
C LEU A 56 4.43 8.48 -2.15
N THR A 57 5.00 9.44 -1.42
CA THR A 57 5.02 9.47 0.06
C THR A 57 4.77 10.87 0.59
N GLY A 58 4.23 10.99 1.82
CA GLY A 58 4.03 12.26 2.49
C GLY A 58 2.80 13.04 2.03
N GLY A 59 2.68 14.28 2.50
CA GLY A 59 1.54 15.15 2.19
C GLY A 59 0.21 14.49 2.54
N VAL A 60 -0.71 14.43 1.58
CA VAL A 60 -2.03 13.81 1.75
C VAL A 60 -1.98 12.30 1.97
N LEU A 61 -0.86 11.64 1.66
CA LEU A 61 -0.67 10.19 1.84
C LEU A 61 -0.20 9.83 3.25
N GLY A 62 0.28 10.80 4.02
CA GLY A 62 0.85 10.58 5.35
C GLY A 62 2.23 9.92 5.34
N GLU A 63 2.66 9.44 6.51
CA GLU A 63 4.02 8.94 6.74
C GLU A 63 4.13 7.41 6.77
N GLY A 64 3.01 6.69 6.71
CA GLY A 64 3.01 5.24 6.82
C GLY A 64 1.66 4.66 7.23
N ALA A 65 1.67 3.40 7.68
CA ALA A 65 0.48 2.70 8.15
C ALA A 65 0.47 2.64 9.69
N GLY A 66 -0.66 2.97 10.31
CA GLY A 66 -0.80 2.99 11.77
C GLY A 66 -1.95 2.12 12.27
N ILE A 67 -1.82 1.65 13.51
CA ILE A 67 -2.94 1.01 14.23
C ILE A 67 -3.83 2.12 14.79
N ALA A 68 -5.02 2.29 14.21
CA ALA A 68 -5.96 3.31 14.67
C ALA A 68 -6.60 2.91 16.01
N VAL A 69 -6.57 3.83 16.97
CA VAL A 69 -7.28 3.75 18.25
C VAL A 69 -8.09 5.03 18.47
N ARG A 70 -9.06 5.01 19.40
CA ARG A 70 -9.74 6.25 19.82
C ARG A 70 -8.74 7.22 20.45
N LYS A 71 -9.01 8.52 20.32
CA LYS A 71 -8.07 9.58 20.75
C LYS A 71 -7.79 9.52 22.26
N GLU A 72 -8.78 9.13 23.04
CA GLU A 72 -8.72 8.99 24.49
C GLU A 72 -8.05 7.68 24.97
N ASP A 73 -7.90 6.67 24.09
CA ASP A 73 -7.34 5.36 24.44
C ASP A 73 -5.79 5.38 24.44
N THR A 74 -5.20 6.32 25.16
CA THR A 74 -3.73 6.53 25.19
C THR A 74 -2.98 5.32 25.75
N ALA A 75 -3.52 4.64 26.76
CA ALA A 75 -2.92 3.43 27.31
C ALA A 75 -2.88 2.28 26.28
N LEU A 76 -3.87 2.17 25.40
CA LEU A 76 -3.88 1.17 24.34
C LEU A 76 -2.89 1.53 23.23
N ARG A 77 -2.87 2.81 22.82
CA ARG A 77 -1.86 3.35 21.89
C ARG A 77 -0.44 3.00 22.34
N ASP A 78 -0.12 3.29 23.60
CA ASP A 78 1.23 3.13 24.14
C ASP A 78 1.63 1.65 24.21
N ARG A 79 0.68 0.75 24.49
CA ARG A 79 0.91 -0.69 24.44
C ARG A 79 1.19 -1.18 23.01
N PHE A 80 0.47 -0.68 22.01
CA PHE A 80 0.75 -1.00 20.61
C PHE A 80 2.13 -0.49 20.19
N ASN A 81 2.46 0.77 20.50
CA ASN A 81 3.75 1.36 20.17
C ASN A 81 4.89 0.54 20.79
N LYS A 82 4.81 0.22 22.09
CA LYS A 82 5.83 -0.60 22.77
C LYS A 82 5.98 -1.99 22.15
N ALA A 83 4.87 -2.61 21.73
CA ALA A 83 4.91 -3.92 21.08
C ALA A 83 5.55 -3.83 19.69
N ILE A 84 5.24 -2.78 18.91
CA ILE A 84 5.84 -2.52 17.60
C ILE A 84 7.36 -2.30 17.75
N ASP A 85 7.78 -1.46 18.69
CA ASP A 85 9.20 -1.22 18.96
C ASP A 85 9.94 -2.51 19.31
N ALA A 86 9.32 -3.38 20.11
CA ALA A 86 9.91 -4.66 20.48
C ALA A 86 10.10 -5.60 19.27
N ILE A 87 9.09 -5.75 18.41
CA ILE A 87 9.18 -6.64 17.22
C ILE A 87 10.09 -6.08 16.13
N VAL A 88 10.31 -4.75 16.11
CA VAL A 88 11.30 -4.13 15.25
C VAL A 88 12.70 -4.41 15.78
N ALA A 89 12.92 -4.17 17.08
CA ALA A 89 14.21 -4.36 17.72
C ALA A 89 14.70 -5.82 17.70
N ASP A 90 13.79 -6.79 17.82
CA ASP A 90 14.12 -8.22 17.78
C ASP A 90 14.15 -8.84 16.37
N GLY A 91 13.91 -8.04 15.32
CA GLY A 91 13.92 -8.46 13.92
C GLY A 91 12.70 -9.30 13.49
N SER A 92 11.71 -9.49 14.36
CA SER A 92 10.48 -10.21 14.02
C SER A 92 9.68 -9.51 12.92
N TYR A 93 9.63 -8.18 12.92
CA TYR A 93 8.98 -7.41 11.87
C TYR A 93 9.59 -7.72 10.50
N GLU A 94 10.92 -7.64 10.39
CA GLU A 94 11.62 -7.91 9.13
C GLU A 94 11.41 -9.35 8.65
N ARG A 95 11.47 -10.32 9.56
CA ARG A 95 11.21 -11.73 9.26
C ARG A 95 9.79 -11.96 8.75
N ILE A 96 8.79 -11.30 9.35
CA ILE A 96 7.39 -11.38 8.90
C ILE A 96 7.25 -10.70 7.54
N SER A 97 7.77 -9.47 7.37
CA SER A 97 7.67 -8.71 6.13
C SER A 97 8.22 -9.48 4.92
N LYS A 98 9.44 -10.02 5.04
CA LYS A 98 10.09 -10.83 3.99
C LYS A 98 9.34 -12.12 3.64
N LYS A 99 8.52 -12.65 4.56
CA LYS A 99 7.70 -13.84 4.28
C LYS A 99 6.58 -13.55 3.28
N TYR A 100 6.06 -12.32 3.27
CA TYR A 100 4.87 -11.96 2.49
C TYR A 100 5.17 -11.08 1.27
N PHE A 101 6.24 -10.29 1.33
CA PHE A 101 6.54 -9.26 0.35
C PHE A 101 7.98 -9.37 -0.16
N PRO A 102 8.19 -9.30 -1.49
CA PRO A 102 9.53 -9.32 -2.09
C PRO A 102 10.21 -7.94 -2.05
N PHE A 103 9.53 -6.91 -1.56
CA PHE A 103 10.03 -5.55 -1.39
C PHE A 103 9.98 -5.15 0.09
N LYS A 104 10.72 -4.09 0.43
CA LYS A 104 10.75 -3.58 1.81
C LYS A 104 9.45 -2.85 2.11
N VAL A 105 8.63 -3.43 2.99
CA VAL A 105 7.52 -2.71 3.62
C VAL A 105 8.09 -1.91 4.79
N MET A 106 7.86 -0.59 4.77
CA MET A 106 8.22 0.31 5.86
C MET A 106 7.02 0.49 6.78
N LEU A 107 7.29 0.59 8.09
CA LEU A 107 6.34 1.11 9.07
C LEU A 107 6.16 2.61 8.86
#